data_AF-A0A496Z4B4-F1
#
_entry.id   AF-A0A496Z4B4-F1
#
_cell.length_a   1.000
_cell.length_b   1.000
_cell.length_c   1.000
_cell.angle_alpha   90.00
_cell.angle_beta   90.00
_cell.angle_gamma   90.00
#
_symmetry.space_group_name_H-M   'P 1'
#
loop_
_entity.id
_entity.type
_entity.pdbx_description
1 polymer ?
#
loop_
_entity_poly.entity_id
_entity_poly.type
_entity_poly.pdbx_seq_one_letter_code
_entity_poly.pdbx_strand_id
1 'polypeptide(L)' 'MLTTNKEVKARILELYDELFSHNGYGEMKVEIRILRRRQKEIIIHCGKQYRFVVDYENRGRTKFA' A
#
# COMPACT_ATOMS: atom_id res chain seq x y z
N MET A 1 8.45 4.43 -13.69
CA MET A 1 7.99 5.62 -12.92
C MET A 1 8.04 5.26 -11.45
N LEU A 2 8.62 6.10 -10.59
CA LEU A 2 8.61 5.90 -9.14
C LEU A 2 7.20 6.21 -8.63
N THR A 3 6.56 5.26 -7.94
CA THR A 3 5.24 5.48 -7.35
C THR A 3 5.41 6.23 -6.02
N THR A 4 4.63 7.27 -5.82
CA THR A 4 4.60 8.04 -4.58
C THR A 4 3.68 7.39 -3.54
N ASN A 5 3.91 7.68 -2.25
CA ASN A 5 3.00 7.25 -1.20
C ASN A 5 1.56 7.78 -1.38
N LYS A 6 1.41 8.92 -2.07
CA LYS A 6 0.09 9.50 -2.37
C LYS A 6 -0.68 8.63 -3.36
N GLU A 7 -0.02 8.15 -4.41
CA GLU A 7 -0.63 7.26 -5.41
C GLU A 7 -1.00 5.90 -4.81
N VAL A 8 -0.15 5.35 -3.93
CA VAL A 8 -0.48 4.10 -3.24
C VAL A 8 -1.70 4.26 -2.34
N LYS A 9 -1.82 5.39 -1.61
CA LYS A 9 -3.01 5.69 -0.80
C LYS A 9 -4.27 5.82 -1.66
N ALA A 10 -4.19 6.53 -2.79
CA ALA A 10 -5.31 6.64 -3.72
C ALA A 10 -5.76 5.25 -4.18
N ARG A 11 -4.81 4.39 -4.53
CA ARG A 11 -5.10 3.01 -4.94
C ARG A 11 -5.76 2.17 -3.84
N ILE A 12 -5.34 2.33 -2.59
CA ILE A 12 -5.97 1.64 -1.45
C ILE A 12 -7.43 2.10 -1.29
N LEU A 13 -7.70 3.40 -1.42
CA LEU A 13 -9.06 3.93 -1.34
C LEU A 13 -9.95 3.39 -2.47
N GLU A 14 -9.45 3.39 -3.71
CA GLU A 14 -10.17 2.79 -4.84
C GLU A 14 -10.52 1.32 -4.59
N LEU A 15 -9.55 0.50 -4.17
CA LEU A 15 -9.77 -0.92 -3.87
C LEU A 15 -10.72 -1.13 -2.69
N TYR A 16 -10.69 -0.22 -1.71
CA TYR A 16 -11.64 -0.24 -0.60
C TYR A 16 -13.06 0.03 -1.08
N ASP A 17 -13.28 1.04 -1.93
CA ASP A 17 -14.60 1.37 -2.47
C ASP A 17 -15.15 0.22 -3.34
N GLU A 18 -14.28 -0.44 -4.12
CA GLU A 18 -14.61 -1.64 -4.88
C GLU A 18 -15.05 -2.80 -3.96
N LEU A 19 -14.31 -3.07 -2.88
CA LEU A 19 -14.68 -4.10 -1.90
C LEU A 19 -15.96 -3.75 -1.13
N PHE A 20 -16.13 -2.48 -0.76
CA PHE A 20 -17.32 -2.01 -0.06
C PHE A 20 -18.59 -2.16 -0.91
N SER A 21 -18.48 -1.91 -2.22
CA SER A 21 -19.59 -2.05 -3.16
C SER A 21 -19.86 -3.51 -3.55
N HIS A 22 -18.99 -4.44 -3.16
CA HIS A 22 -19.12 -5.85 -3.52
C HIS A 22 -20.16 -6.56 -2.66
N ASN A 23 -21.14 -7.20 -3.30
CA ASN A 23 -22.15 -8.00 -2.62
C ASN A 23 -21.59 -9.39 -2.29
N GLY A 24 -20.80 -9.49 -1.22
CA GLY A 24 -20.21 -10.74 -0.74
C GLY A 24 -19.09 -10.53 0.28
N TYR A 25 -18.30 -11.58 0.56
CA TYR A 25 -17.09 -11.45 1.36
C TYR A 25 -15.97 -10.82 0.53
N GLY A 26 -15.32 -9.81 1.10
CA GLY A 26 -14.20 -9.10 0.51
C GLY A 26 -13.07 -8.96 1.52
N GLU A 27 -11.83 -9.24 1.09
CA GLU A 27 -10.64 -9.09 1.93
C GLU A 27 -9.60 -8.26 1.20
N MET A 28 -9.01 -7.31 1.93
CA MET A 28 -7.81 -6.59 1.51
C MET A 28 -6.71 -6.76 2.56
N LYS A 29 -5.52 -7.14 2.10
CA LYS A 29 -4.30 -7.21 2.93
C LYS A 29 -3.24 -6.28 2.35
N VAL A 30 -2.67 -5.41 3.20
CA VAL A 30 -1.54 -4.55 2.83
C VAL A 30 -0.30 -5.01 3.57
N GLU A 31 0.73 -5.39 2.83
CA GLU A 31 2.05 -5.71 3.36
C GLU A 31 3.03 -4.59 3.00
N ILE A 32 3.82 -4.14 3.98
CA ILE A 32 4.86 -3.14 3.77
C ILE A 32 6.20 -3.75 4.15
N ARG A 33 7.09 -3.91 3.17
CA ARG A 33 8.47 -4.38 3.38
C ARG A 33 9.42 -3.22 3.29
N ILE A 34 10.28 -3.07 4.30
CA ILE A 34 11.33 -2.07 4.30
C ILE A 34 12.45 -2.58 3.41
N LEU A 35 12.76 -1.84 2.35
CA LEU A 35 13.87 -2.13 1.44
C LEU A 35 15.11 -1.32 1.84
N ARG A 36 16.22 -1.60 1.13
CA ARG A 36 17.44 -0.79 1.22
C ARG A 36 17.21 0.61 0.61
N ARG A 37 18.13 1.55 0.88
CA ARG A 37 18.14 2.89 0.25
C ARG A 37 16.86 3.73 0.49
N ARG A 38 16.24 3.61 1.67
CA ARG A 38 15.04 4.38 2.06
C ARG A 38 13.81 4.08 1.19
N GLN A 39 13.76 2.91 0.57
CA GLN A 39 12.59 2.46 -0.16
C GLN A 39 11.71 1.56 0.71
N LYS A 40 10.42 1.54 0.39
CA LYS A 40 9.46 0.58 0.90
C LYS A 40 8.80 -0.10 -0.28
N GLU A 41 8.69 -1.41 -0.20
CA GLU A 41 7.83 -2.18 -1.09
C GLU A 41 6.46 -2.30 -0.42
N ILE A 42 5.40 -1.94 -1.14
CA ILE A 42 4.02 -2.05 -0.68
C ILE A 42 3.32 -3.06 -1.58
N ILE A 43 2.78 -4.10 -0.97
CA ILE A 43 2.05 -5.17 -1.66
C ILE A 43 0.61 -5.11 -1.17
N ILE A 44 -0.35 -5.01 -2.08
CA ILE A 44 -1.78 -5.02 -1.77
C ILE A 44 -2.38 -6.28 -2.38
N HIS A 45 -3.00 -7.11 -1.55
CA HIS A 45 -3.79 -8.26 -1.96
C HIS A 45 -5.27 -7.88 -1.88
N CYS A 46 -5.99 -7.96 -3.01
CA CYS A 46 -7.43 -7.67 -3.11
C CYS A 46 -8.01 -8.43 -4.32
N GLY A 47 -8.01 -9.76 -4.27
CA GLY A 47 -8.30 -10.65 -5.42
C GLY A 47 -7.22 -10.67 -6.51
N LYS A 48 -6.57 -9.53 -6.77
CA LYS A 48 -5.32 -9.37 -7.52
C LYS A 48 -4.23 -8.83 -6.60
N GLN A 49 -2.98 -8.99 -7.02
CA GLN A 49 -1.83 -8.47 -6.28
C GLN A 49 -1.27 -7.23 -6.98
N TYR A 50 -1.22 -6.12 -6.26
CA TYR A 50 -0.58 -4.88 -6.69
C TYR A 50 0.73 -4.70 -5.92
N ARG A 51 1.79 -4.25 -6.60
CA ARG A 51 3.12 -4.06 -5.99
C ARG A 51 3.68 -2.70 -6.38
N PHE A 52 4.12 -1.95 -5.37
CA PHE A 52 4.67 -0.61 -5.52
C PHE A 52 6.01 -0.52 -4.81
N VAL A 53 6.97 0.19 -5.40
CA VAL A 53 8.20 0.60 -4.72
C VAL A 53 8.14 2.11 -4.54
N VAL A 54 8.17 2.55 -3.29
CA VAL A 54 7.98 3.94 -2.90
C VAL A 54 9.20 4.42 -2.13
N ASP A 55 9.75 5.58 -2.53
CA ASP A 55 10.78 6.26 -1.75
C ASP A 55 10.16 6.88 -0.49
N TYR A 56 10.80 6.67 0.67
CA TYR A 56 10.40 7.24 1.95
C TYR A 56 11.42 8.26 2.44
N GLU A 57 11.07 9.53 2.31
CA GLU A 57 11.77 10.60 3.00
C GLU A 57 11.51 10.51 4.51
N ASN A 58 12.47 9.92 5.22
CA ASN A 58 12.58 9.90 6.68
C ASN A 58 12.47 11.31 7.32
N ARG A 59 11.26 11.86 7.44
CA ARG A 59 10.92 12.93 8.40
C ARG A 59 10.31 12.27 9.63
N GLY A 60 11.15 12.00 10.63
CA GLY A 60 10.73 11.50 11.94
C GLY A 60 10.54 9.98 12.00
N ARG A 61 11.36 9.33 12.84
CA ARG A 61 11.19 7.93 13.22
C ARG A 61 10.06 7.83 14.25
N THR A 62 8.90 7.31 13.88
CA THR A 62 7.98 6.72 14.86
C THR A 62 8.27 5.23 14.90
N LYS A 63 8.87 4.76 16.00
CA LYS A 63 8.95 3.32 16.28
C LYS A 63 7.54 2.88 16.65
N PHE A 64 6.97 1.93 15.91
CA PHE A 64 5.83 1.17 16.41
C PHE A 64 6.39 0.21 17.46
N ALA A 65 5.91 0.36 18.70
CA ALA A 65 6.27 -0.47 19.84
C ALA A 65 5.65 -1.86 19.73
#